data_AF-A0A5I5V2F3-F1
#
_entry.id   AF-A0A5I5V2F3-F1
#
_cell.length_a   1.000
_cell.length_b   1.000
_cell.length_c   1.000
_cell.angle_alpha   90.00
_cell.angle_beta   90.00
_cell.angle_gamma   90.00
#
_symmetry.space_group_name_H-M   'P 1'
#
loop_
_entity.id
_entity.type
_entity.pdbx_description
1 polymer ?
#
loop_
_entity_poly.entity_id
_entity_poly.type
_entity_poly.pdbx_seq_one_letter_code
_entity_poly.pdbx_strand_id
1 'polypeptide(L)' 'MSMVVVVTENVPPRLRGRLAVWLLEVRAGVYVGDTSKRIREMIWQQITQ' A
#
# COMPACT_ATOMS: atom_id res chain seq x y z
N MET A 1 2.63 -14.40 7.43
CA MET A 1 1.71 -13.24 7.45
C MET A 1 2.29 -12.26 8.46
N SER A 2 2.40 -10.99 8.09
CA SER A 2 2.92 -9.93 8.95
C SER A 2 2.26 -8.60 8.61
N MET A 3 1.99 -7.80 9.63
CA MET A 3 1.46 -6.44 9.50
C MET A 3 2.36 -5.57 8.62
N VAL A 4 1.73 -4.76 7.76
CA VAL A 4 2.35 -3.77 6.87
C VAL A 4 1.60 -2.45 6.99
N VAL A 5 2.36 -1.37 7.00
CA VAL A 5 1.86 0.00 6.94
C VAL A 5 2.56 0.71 5.79
N VAL A 6 1.79 1.40 4.95
CA VAL A 6 2.31 2.23 3.86
C VAL A 6 1.82 3.66 4.08
N VAL A 7 2.74 4.61 4.13
CA VAL A 7 2.45 6.04 4.22
C VAL A 7 2.89 6.70 2.92
N THR A 8 2.00 7.48 2.32
CA THR A 8 2.23 8.17 1.05
C THR A 8 1.93 9.64 1.18
N GLU A 9 2.76 10.46 0.54
CA GLU A 9 2.61 11.92 0.48
C GLU A 9 2.85 12.37 -0.96
N ASN A 10 2.05 13.32 -1.46
CA ASN A 10 2.16 13.88 -2.81
C ASN A 10 2.25 12.84 -3.96
N VAL A 11 1.57 11.70 -3.80
CA VAL A 11 1.55 10.63 -4.82
C VAL A 11 0.42 10.81 -5.84
N PRO A 12 0.58 10.31 -7.08
CA PRO A 12 -0.49 10.31 -8.08
C PRO A 12 -1.75 9.58 -7.57
N PRO A 13 -2.98 10.05 -7.89
CA PRO A 13 -4.22 9.40 -7.48
C PRO A 13 -4.31 7.92 -7.88
N ARG A 14 -3.68 7.55 -9.01
CA ARG A 14 -3.53 6.17 -9.49
C ARG A 14 -2.97 5.23 -8.42
N LEU A 15 -1.94 5.67 -7.69
CA LEU A 15 -1.24 4.83 -6.72
C LEU A 15 -2.10 4.59 -5.48
N ARG A 16 -2.88 5.60 -5.06
CA ARG A 16 -3.82 5.47 -3.95
C ARG A 16 -4.86 4.37 -4.20
N GLY A 17 -5.50 4.42 -5.36
CA GLY A 17 -6.45 3.39 -5.78
C GLY A 17 -5.81 2.01 -5.88
N ARG A 18 -4.54 1.94 -6.33
CA ARG A 18 -3.77 0.70 -6.40
C ARG A 18 -3.49 0.12 -5.01
N LEU A 19 -3.09 0.94 -4.03
CA LEU A 19 -2.83 0.49 -2.65
C LEU A 19 -4.11 0.03 -1.95
N ALA A 20 -5.24 0.70 -2.20
CA ALA A 20 -6.55 0.36 -1.65
C ALA A 20 -7.09 -1.01 -2.11
N VAL A 21 -6.49 -1.64 -3.13
CA VAL A 21 -6.84 -3.02 -3.55
C VAL A 21 -6.47 -4.05 -2.49
N TRP A 22 -5.38 -3.81 -1.74
CA TRP A 22 -4.85 -4.78 -0.77
C TRP A 22 -4.85 -4.27 0.67
N LEU A 23 -4.81 -2.96 0.87
CA LEU A 23 -4.65 -2.34 2.18
C LEU A 23 -5.84 -1.41 2.48
N LEU A 24 -6.20 -1.31 3.75
CA LEU A 24 -7.23 -0.40 4.22
C LEU A 24 -6.64 0.99 4.45
N GLU A 25 -7.22 2.02 3.83
CA GLU A 25 -6.86 3.42 4.09
C GLU A 25 -7.54 3.91 5.37
N VAL A 26 -6.78 4.08 6.45
CA VAL A 26 -7.30 4.52 7.77
C VAL A 26 -7.29 6.04 7.93
N ARG A 27 -6.40 6.70 7.19
CA ARG A 27 -6.25 8.16 7.05
C ARG A 27 -5.74 8.46 5.65
N ALA A 28 -5.92 9.69 5.19
CA ALA A 28 -5.44 10.12 3.89
C ALA A 28 -3.95 9.77 3.71
N GLY A 29 -3.67 8.87 2.76
CA GLY A 29 -2.32 8.40 2.46
C GLY A 29 -1.75 7.36 3.42
N VAL A 30 -2.49 6.89 4.42
CA VAL A 30 -2.06 5.87 5.40
C VAL A 30 -2.85 4.59 5.20
N TYR A 31 -2.14 3.54 4.76
CA TYR A 31 -2.68 2.24 4.42
C TYR A 31 -2.16 1.16 5.35
N VAL A 32 -3.03 0.29 5.84
CA VAL A 32 -2.68 -0.79 6.80
C VAL A 32 -3.25 -2.12 6.32
N GLY A 33 -2.50 -3.21 6.52
CA GLY A 33 -2.98 -4.57 6.26
C GLY A 33 -2.04 -5.66 6.78
N ASP A 34 -2.49 -6.91 6.77
CA ASP A 34 -1.64 -8.09 7.03
C ASP A 34 -1.41 -8.84 5.71
N THR A 35 -0.16 -8.98 5.30
CA THR A 35 0.20 -9.53 3.99
C THR A 35 1.32 -10.55 4.08
N SER A 36 1.37 -11.44 3.08
CA SER A 36 2.51 -12.35 2.90
C SER A 36 3.71 -11.61 2.30
N LYS A 37 4.91 -12.21 2.38
CA LYS A 37 6.13 -11.64 1.78
C LYS A 37 5.95 -11.33 0.29
N ARG A 38 5.33 -12.23 -0.47
CA ARG A 38 5.07 -12.07 -1.91
C ARG A 38 4.18 -10.85 -2.20
N ILE A 39 3.08 -10.70 -1.45
CA ILE A 39 2.16 -9.55 -1.65
C ILE A 39 2.86 -8.24 -1.29
N ARG A 40 3.65 -8.22 -0.21
CA ARG A 40 4.43 -7.05 0.16
C ARG A 40 5.45 -6.65 -0.93
N GLU A 41 6.13 -7.62 -1.55
CA GLU A 41 7.05 -7.35 -2.66
C GLU A 41 6.30 -6.81 -3.89
N MET A 42 5.12 -7.35 -4.20
CA MET A 42 4.27 -6.81 -5.28
C MET A 42 3.81 -5.38 -4.99
N ILE A 43 3.38 -5.08 -3.76
CA ILE A 43 3.01 -3.72 -3.34
C ILE A 43 4.21 -2.78 -3.51
N TRP A 44 5.40 -3.22 -3.09
CA TRP A 44 6.63 -2.44 -3.23
C TRP A 44 6.94 -2.09 -4.68
N GLN A 45 6.84 -3.06 -5.59
CA GLN A 45 7.03 -2.83 -7.03
C GLN A 45 6.05 -1.79 -7.59
N GLN A 46 4.80 -1.76 -7.12
CA GLN A 46 3.82 -0.76 -7.54
C GLN A 46 4.14 0.65 -7.03
N ILE A 47 4.77 0.77 -5.87
CA ILE A 47 5.17 2.06 -5.28
C ILE A 47 6.39 2.65 -6.00
N THR A 48 7.34 1.80 -6.38
CA THR A 48 8.59 2.21 -7.04
C THR A 48 8.50 2.47 -8.55
N GLN A 49 7.33 2.22 -9.16
CA GLN A 49 7.04 2.48 -10.58
C GLN A 49 6.36 3.83 -10.80
#